data_AF-A0A413QPF7-F1
#
_entry.id   AF-A0A413QPF7-F1
#
_cell.length_a   1.000
_cell.length_b   1.000
_cell.length_c   1.000
_cell.angle_alpha   90.00
_cell.angle_beta   90.00
_cell.angle_gamma   90.00
#
_symmetry.space_group_name_H-M   'P 1'
#
loop_
_entity.id
_entity.type
_entity.pdbx_description
1 polymer ?
#
loop_
_entity_poly.entity_id
_entity_poly.type
_entity_poly.pdbx_seq_one_letter_code
_entity_poly.pdbx_strand_id
1 'polypeptide(L)' 'MDKYKGTVKGINTLQGILSVPVVPSRNYQKKVVIPNKEKQIIRPDAGYDALQRVTVAAIPSNYGRISFNGYELKVE' A
#
# COMPACT_ATOMS: atom_id res chain seq x y z
N MET A 1 16.92 4.40 11.66
CA MET A 1 16.21 5.45 12.42
C MET A 1 17.20 6.00 13.40
N ASP A 2 17.78 7.15 13.06
CA ASP A 2 18.85 7.75 13.86
C ASP A 2 18.25 8.26 15.17
N LYS A 3 18.62 7.64 16.28
CA LYS A 3 18.20 8.06 17.61
C LYS A 3 19.19 9.08 18.12
N TYR A 4 18.86 10.36 17.98
CA TYR A 4 19.62 11.43 18.62
C TYR A 4 19.31 11.41 20.13
N LYS A 5 20.28 10.95 20.93
CA LYS A 5 20.18 10.99 22.40
C LYS A 5 20.94 12.21 22.91
N GLY A 6 20.26 13.10 23.62
CA GLY A 6 20.85 14.23 24.33
C GLY A 6 20.40 14.23 25.79
N THR A 7 21.35 14.38 26.72
CA THR A 7 21.07 14.53 28.14
C THR A 7 21.41 15.97 28.53
N VAL A 8 20.41 16.76 28.92
CA VAL A 8 20.62 18.12 29.43
C VAL A 8 20.54 18.07 30.95
N LYS A 9 21.59 18.52 31.64
CA LYS A 9 21.60 18.68 33.10
C LYS A 9 21.98 20.12 33.44
N GLY A 10 21.09 20.82 34.14
CA GLY A 10 21.29 22.19 34.60
C GLY A 10 20.11 22.66 35.46
N ILE A 11 20.36 23.67 36.29
CA ILE A 11 19.40 24.29 37.22
C ILE A 11 18.72 25.55 36.64
N ASN A 12 19.15 26.01 35.45
CA ASN A 12 18.70 27.23 34.77
C ASN A 12 17.97 26.91 33.44
N THR A 13 17.35 27.92 32.82
CA THR A 13 16.64 27.80 31.54
C THR A 13 17.61 27.65 30.35
N LEU A 14 17.44 26.59 29.55
CA LEU A 14 18.13 26.42 28.28
C LEU A 14 17.30 27.07 27.15
N GLN A 15 17.90 28.00 26.40
CA GLN A 15 17.33 28.55 25.17
C GLN A 15 18.19 28.11 23.97
N GLY A 16 17.57 27.50 22.97
CA GLY A 16 18.25 27.04 21.76
C GLY A 16 17.27 26.57 20.70
N ILE A 17 17.69 26.58 19.43
CA ILE A 17 16.90 26.10 18.29
C ILE A 17 17.32 24.66 18.02
N LEU A 18 16.39 23.71 18.16
CA LEU A 18 16.62 22.33 17.77
C LEU A 18 16.28 22.16 16.28
N SER A 19 17.30 22.07 15.43
CA SER A 19 17.14 21.77 14.01
C SER A 19 17.11 20.26 13.79
N VAL A 20 15.92 19.70 13.60
CA VAL A 20 15.74 18.30 13.20
C VAL A 20 15.50 18.25 11.70
N PRO A 21 16.21 17.40 10.92
CA PRO A 21 15.86 17.21 9.52
C PRO A 21 14.44 16.66 9.42
N VAL A 22 13.54 17.39 8.77
CA VAL A 22 12.20 16.90 8.44
C VAL A 22 12.36 15.82 7.39
N VAL A 23 12.08 14.57 7.76
CA VAL A 23 11.90 13.50 6.78
C VAL A 23 10.60 13.83 6.03
N PRO A 24 10.61 13.98 4.69
CA PRO A 24 9.40 14.24 3.94
C PRO A 24 8.37 13.15 4.25
N SER A 25 7.15 13.54 4.62
CA SER A 25 6.05 12.59 4.77
C SER A 25 5.79 11.94 3.42
N ARG A 26 6.01 10.63 3.32
CA ARG A 26 5.71 9.90 2.09
C ARG A 26 4.24 9.48 2.06
N ASN A 27 3.57 9.83 0.98
CA ASN A 27 2.20 9.44 0.69
C ASN A 27 2.20 8.06 0.00
N TYR A 28 1.90 7.01 0.76
CA TYR A 28 1.89 5.64 0.24
C TYR A 28 0.49 5.12 -0.02
N GLN A 29 0.31 4.41 -1.13
CA GLN A 29 -0.99 3.91 -1.54
C GLN A 29 -1.24 2.45 -1.15
N LYS A 30 -2.47 2.15 -0.71
CA LYS A 30 -2.99 0.78 -0.61
C LYS A 30 -3.88 0.50 -1.81
N LYS A 31 -3.70 -0.65 -2.47
CA LYS A 31 -4.55 -1.10 -3.58
C LYS A 31 -5.12 -2.48 -3.32
N VAL A 32 -6.32 -2.73 -3.84
CA VAL A 32 -6.93 -4.05 -3.92
C VAL A 32 -7.04 -4.44 -5.40
N VAL A 33 -6.64 -5.66 -5.74
CA VAL A 33 -6.74 -6.20 -7.10
C VAL A 33 -7.46 -7.55 -7.07
N ILE A 34 -8.37 -7.77 -8.03
CA ILE A 34 -8.99 -9.08 -8.27
C ILE A 34 -8.16 -9.79 -9.34
N PRO A 35 -7.75 -11.06 -9.15
CA PRO A 35 -7.03 -11.82 -10.17
C PRO A 35 -7.79 -11.87 -11.49
N ASN A 36 -7.09 -11.80 -12.62
CA ASN A 36 -7.66 -12.01 -13.95
C ASN A 36 -6.78 -12.96 -14.78
N LYS A 37 -7.24 -13.33 -15.98
CA LYS A 37 -6.52 -14.26 -16.89
C LYS A 37 -5.22 -13.68 -17.41
N GLU A 38 -5.09 -12.37 -17.41
CA GLU A 38 -4.01 -11.64 -18.05
C GLU A 38 -2.97 -11.16 -17.02
N LYS A 39 -1.85 -10.64 -17.51
CA LYS A 39 -0.84 -10.06 -16.64
C LYS A 39 -1.34 -8.73 -16.07
N GLN A 40 -1.38 -8.61 -14.74
CA GLN A 40 -1.74 -7.37 -14.05
C GLN A 40 -0.50 -6.60 -13.62
N ILE A 41 -0.37 -5.34 -14.04
CA ILE A 41 0.72 -4.45 -13.61
C ILE A 41 0.14 -3.42 -12.66
N ILE A 42 0.53 -3.49 -11.38
CA ILE A 42 0.05 -2.56 -10.34
C ILE A 42 1.09 -1.48 -10.10
N ARG A 43 0.71 -0.23 -10.38
CA ARG A 43 1.53 0.97 -10.11
C ARG A 43 0.82 1.87 -9.10
N PRO A 44 1.56 2.68 -8.32
CA PRO A 44 0.95 3.79 -7.58
C PRO A 44 0.22 4.72 -8.55
N ASP A 45 -0.88 5.31 -8.09
CA ASP A 45 -1.55 6.38 -8.84
C ASP A 45 -0.74 7.67 -8.76
N ALA A 46 -1.01 8.59 -9.68
CA ALA A 46 -0.40 9.92 -9.65
C ALA A 46 -0.65 10.60 -8.29
N GLY A 47 0.40 11.19 -7.72
CA GLY A 47 0.35 11.84 -6.39
C GLY A 47 0.67 10.92 -5.21
N TYR A 48 0.95 9.62 -5.45
CA TYR A 48 1.54 8.73 -4.45
C TYR A 48 3.02 8.48 -4.74
N ASP A 49 3.82 8.41 -3.68
CA ASP A 49 5.26 8.17 -3.78
C ASP A 49 5.58 6.70 -4.10
N ALA A 50 4.79 5.77 -3.54
CA ALA A 50 4.90 4.33 -3.80
C ALA A 50 3.66 3.55 -3.32
N LEU A 51 3.64 2.26 -3.61
CA LEU A 51 2.67 1.32 -3.03
C LEU A 51 3.12 0.94 -1.61
N GLN A 52 2.23 1.11 -0.63
CA GLN A 52 2.41 0.58 0.72
C GLN A 52 2.06 -0.91 0.80
N ARG A 53 0.97 -1.29 0.13
CA ARG A 53 0.38 -2.63 0.21
C ARG A 53 -0.47 -2.89 -1.02
N VAL A 54 -0.37 -4.11 -1.53
CA VAL A 54 -1.33 -4.66 -2.49
C VAL A 54 -2.03 -5.83 -1.82
N THR A 55 -3.36 -5.76 -1.73
CA THR A 55 -4.19 -6.88 -1.30
C THR A 55 -4.76 -7.55 -2.53
N VAL A 56 -4.49 -8.84 -2.68
CA VAL A 56 -5.10 -9.64 -3.73
C VAL A 56 -6.40 -10.22 -3.18
N ALA A 57 -7.52 -9.87 -3.82
CA ALA A 57 -8.84 -10.39 -3.47
C ALA A 57 -8.99 -11.86 -3.92
N ALA A 58 -10.02 -12.53 -3.41
CA ALA A 58 -10.38 -13.85 -3.88
C ALA A 58 -10.76 -13.82 -5.37
N ILE A 59 -10.53 -14.94 -6.06
CA ILE A 59 -11.02 -15.14 -7.42
C ILE A 59 -12.56 -15.18 -7.37
N PRO A 60 -13.28 -14.51 -8.30
CA PRO A 60 -14.74 -14.61 -8.38
C PRO A 60 -15.20 -16.07 -8.49
N SER A 61 -16.29 -16.42 -7.80
CA SER A 61 -16.75 -17.81 -7.71
C SER A 61 -17.17 -18.43 -9.05
N ASN A 62 -17.53 -17.60 -10.04
CA ASN A 62 -17.89 -18.02 -11.39
C ASN A 62 -16.70 -18.02 -12.36
N TYR A 63 -15.49 -17.63 -11.93
CA TYR A 63 -14.37 -17.50 -12.83
C TYR A 63 -14.02 -18.84 -13.49
N GLY A 64 -14.17 -18.91 -14.82
CA GLY A 64 -13.89 -20.11 -15.61
C GLY A 64 -14.93 -21.22 -15.45
N ARG A 65 -16.08 -20.93 -14.84
CA ARG A 65 -17.16 -21.90 -14.71
C ARG A 65 -17.87 -22.06 -16.05
N ILE A 66 -18.06 -23.32 -16.43
CA ILE A 66 -18.86 -23.72 -17.58
C ILE A 66 -20.04 -24.52 -17.04
N SER A 67 -21.25 -24.18 -17.47
CA SER A 67 -22.45 -24.96 -17.20
C SER A 67 -23.01 -25.59 -18.48
N PHE A 68 -23.56 -26.79 -18.34
CA PHE A 68 -24.24 -27.52 -19.41
C PHE A 68 -25.61 -27.97 -18.91
N ASN A 69 -26.67 -27.65 -19.65
CA ASN A 69 -28.04 -28.01 -19.27
C ASN A 69 -28.63 -29.17 -20.09
N GLY A 70 -27.81 -29.88 -20.87
CA GLY A 70 -28.27 -30.92 -21.80
C GLY A 70 -28.47 -30.43 -23.24
N TYR A 71 -28.54 -29.11 -23.47
CA TYR A 71 -28.74 -28.51 -24.79
C TYR A 71 -27.70 -27.43 -25.13
N GLU A 72 -27.23 -26.69 -24.13
CA GLU A 72 -26.36 -25.53 -24.31
C GLU A 72 -25.20 -25.53 -23.32
N LEU A 73 -24.00 -25.25 -23.82
CA LEU A 73 -22.81 -24.95 -23.04
C LEU A 73 -22.74 -23.44 -22.80
N LYS A 74 -22.72 -23.02 -21.54
CA LYS A 74 -22.60 -21.61 -21.13
C LYS A 74 -21.33 -21.37 -20.34
N VAL A 75 -20.68 -20.26 -20.61
CA VAL A 75 -19.63 -19.72 -19.74
C VAL A 75 -20.32 -18.76 -18.77
N GLU A 76 -20.15 -19.01 -17.47
CA GLU A 76 -20.72 -18.18 -16.39
C GLU A 76 -19.85 -16.99 -15.99
#